data_AF-A0A535PDV3-F1
#
_entry.id   AF-A0A535PDV3-F1
#
_cell.length_a   1.000
_cell.length_b   1.000
_cell.length_c   1.000
_cell.angle_alpha   90.00
_cell.angle_beta   90.00
_cell.angle_gamma   90.00
#
_symmetry.space_group_name_H-M   'P 1'
#
loop_
_entity.id
_entity.type
_entity.pdbx_description
1 polymer ?
#
loop_
_entity_poly.entity_id
_entity_poly.type
_entity_poly.pdbx_seq_one_letter_code
_entity_poly.pdbx_strand_id
1 'polypeptide(L)'
;MNELQHPEHNDNCLDQSILIARRDNELPADEVAQVEQHIATCGDCAANDRLITSGGSEVYTLFSALDPAPGEVPDPVTALAKLHTHLRETTPLKKSAPVLKALPAEKKSSFVWRQLRRNWVAAVAAAILLALVILPNASALADQFLSLFRVQQFQPVNIDPRDLSSHPLPGIQDFGTWQATANSLKLQDNLTQAQAQRLVTFPIALPAHLPQGLVHHPSFAVVKGGQLTFTFSAAKTHAYLVRNGHGNMS
;
A
#
# COMPACT_ATOMS: atom_id res chain seq x y z
N MET A 1 -4.36 -7.57 -32.93
CA MET A 1 -5.27 -6.58 -32.29
C MET A 1 -5.01 -5.24 -32.92
N ASN A 2 -6.08 -4.59 -33.36
CA ASN A 2 -6.08 -3.32 -34.09
C ASN A 2 -5.45 -2.18 -33.28
N GLU A 3 -4.63 -1.41 -33.97
CA GLU A 3 -3.91 -0.27 -33.47
C GLU A 3 -4.87 0.90 -33.19
N LEU A 4 -4.88 1.42 -31.97
CA LEU A 4 -5.44 2.74 -31.68
C LEU A 4 -4.37 3.77 -31.95
N GLN A 5 -4.33 4.20 -33.22
CA GLN A 5 -3.63 5.38 -33.71
C GLN A 5 -4.00 6.58 -32.82
N HIS A 6 -3.01 7.21 -32.19
CA HIS A 6 -3.21 8.55 -31.63
C HIS A 6 -3.13 9.54 -32.81
N PRO A 7 -4.16 10.39 -33.02
CA PRO A 7 -4.18 11.30 -34.16
C PRO A 7 -3.04 12.31 -34.03
N GLU A 8 -2.44 12.66 -35.15
CA GLU A 8 -1.54 13.81 -35.24
C GLU A 8 -2.24 15.04 -34.66
N HIS A 9 -1.53 15.84 -33.85
CA HIS A 9 -2.05 17.11 -33.37
C HIS A 9 -2.28 18.01 -34.58
N ASN A 10 -3.54 18.08 -34.99
CA ASN A 10 -3.99 18.91 -36.08
C ASN A 10 -4.26 20.28 -35.45
N ASP A 11 -3.56 21.34 -35.88
CA ASP A 11 -3.74 22.73 -35.40
C ASP A 11 -5.19 23.25 -35.56
N ASN A 12 -6.05 22.45 -36.21
CA ASN A 12 -7.48 22.67 -36.44
C ASN A 12 -8.41 21.95 -35.44
N CYS A 13 -7.92 21.29 -34.39
CA CYS A 13 -8.77 20.58 -33.41
C CYS A 13 -8.59 21.12 -31.99
N LEU A 14 -9.67 21.12 -31.21
CA LEU A 14 -9.64 21.55 -29.81
C LEU A 14 -8.93 20.52 -28.93
N ASP A 15 -8.18 21.03 -27.95
CA ASP A 15 -7.59 20.19 -26.92
C ASP A 15 -8.67 19.57 -26.02
N GLN A 16 -8.43 18.34 -25.57
CA GLN A 16 -9.37 17.61 -24.73
C GLN A 16 -9.67 18.34 -23.40
N SER A 17 -8.72 19.11 -22.86
CA SER A 17 -8.94 19.88 -21.64
C SER A 17 -9.99 20.99 -21.79
N ILE A 18 -10.11 21.59 -22.98
CA ILE A 18 -11.12 22.62 -23.27
C ILE A 18 -12.52 22.01 -23.29
N LEU A 19 -12.66 20.80 -23.86
CA LEU A 19 -13.93 20.06 -23.86
C LEU A 19 -14.37 19.68 -22.43
N ILE A 20 -13.42 19.30 -21.57
CA ILE A 20 -13.69 18.99 -20.16
C ILE A 20 -14.06 20.26 -19.38
N ALA A 21 -13.33 21.36 -19.56
CA ALA A 21 -13.62 22.64 -18.91
C ALA A 21 -15.01 23.18 -19.29
N ARG A 22 -15.43 23.02 -20.55
CA ARG A 22 -16.80 23.33 -20.98
C ARG A 22 -17.83 22.50 -20.22
N ARG A 23 -17.62 21.18 -20.13
CA ARG A 23 -18.54 20.25 -19.44
C ARG A 23 -18.69 20.59 -17.97
N ASP A 24 -17.59 20.94 -17.31
CA ASP A 24 -17.56 21.25 -15.89
C ASP A 24 -18.00 22.70 -15.60
N ASN A 25 -18.44 23.46 -16.62
CA ASN A 25 -18.92 24.84 -16.55
C ASN A 25 -17.86 25.84 -16.04
N GLU A 26 -16.59 25.57 -16.36
CA GLU A 26 -15.41 26.37 -15.97
C GLU A 26 -14.95 27.33 -17.08
N LEU A 27 -15.63 27.32 -18.25
CA LEU A 27 -15.35 28.25 -19.35
C LEU A 27 -16.27 29.48 -19.29
N PRO A 28 -15.78 30.67 -19.67
CA PRO A 28 -16.61 31.86 -19.80
C PRO A 28 -17.55 31.72 -21.03
N ALA A 29 -18.68 32.44 -21.00
CA ALA A 29 -19.77 32.24 -21.96
C ALA A 29 -19.38 32.49 -23.44
N ASP A 30 -18.42 33.38 -23.68
CA ASP A 30 -17.87 33.69 -25.00
C ASP A 30 -16.98 32.56 -25.55
N GLU A 31 -16.23 31.86 -24.68
CA GLU A 31 -15.44 30.69 -25.07
C GLU A 31 -16.34 29.46 -25.28
N VAL A 32 -17.39 29.30 -24.47
CA VAL A 32 -18.39 28.22 -24.66
C VAL A 32 -19.03 28.31 -26.05
N ALA A 33 -19.43 29.51 -26.48
CA ALA A 33 -20.02 29.72 -27.80
C ALA A 33 -19.05 29.36 -28.95
N GLN A 34 -17.77 29.67 -28.79
CA GLN A 34 -16.73 29.33 -29.78
C GLN A 34 -16.50 27.81 -29.86
N VAL A 35 -16.46 27.13 -28.72
CA VAL A 35 -16.33 25.68 -28.64
C VAL A 35 -17.55 24.99 -29.28
N GLU A 36 -18.75 25.47 -29.01
CA GLU A 36 -19.98 24.94 -29.61
C GLU A 36 -20.02 25.11 -31.13
N GLN A 37 -19.62 26.28 -31.63
CA GLN A 37 -19.49 26.54 -33.06
C GLN A 37 -18.46 25.61 -33.72
N HIS A 38 -17.34 25.35 -33.04
CA HIS A 38 -16.31 24.45 -33.53
C HIS A 38 -16.79 23.00 -33.58
N ILE A 39 -17.40 22.50 -32.52
CA ILE A 39 -17.93 21.12 -32.44
C ILE A 39 -19.04 20.88 -33.46
N ALA A 40 -19.85 21.90 -33.78
CA ALA A 40 -20.87 21.81 -34.83
C ALA A 40 -20.28 21.60 -36.23
N THR A 41 -19.01 21.98 -36.43
CA THR A 41 -18.34 21.95 -37.76
C THR A 41 -17.27 20.85 -37.85
N CYS A 42 -16.65 20.47 -36.74
CA CYS A 42 -15.57 19.50 -36.68
C CYS A 42 -16.05 18.15 -36.14
N GLY A 43 -16.09 17.14 -37.01
CA GLY A 43 -16.58 15.79 -36.68
C GLY A 43 -15.73 15.06 -35.63
N ASP A 44 -14.42 15.28 -35.61
CA ASP A 44 -13.50 14.64 -34.66
C ASP A 44 -13.69 15.21 -33.25
N CYS A 45 -13.83 16.53 -33.13
CA CYS A 45 -14.13 17.17 -31.85
C CYS A 45 -15.53 16.79 -31.34
N ALA A 46 -16.52 16.64 -32.23
CA ALA A 46 -17.85 16.13 -31.87
C ALA A 46 -17.82 14.67 -31.39
N ALA A 47 -16.97 13.83 -31.97
CA ALA A 47 -16.77 12.46 -31.50
C ALA A 47 -16.11 12.43 -30.11
N ASN A 48 -15.10 13.27 -29.89
CA ASN A 48 -14.41 13.36 -28.60
C ASN A 48 -15.34 13.88 -27.48
N ASP A 49 -16.14 14.91 -27.76
CA ASP A 49 -17.17 15.43 -26.84
C ASP A 49 -18.18 14.34 -26.43
N ARG A 50 -18.64 13.53 -27.40
CA ARG A 50 -19.53 12.38 -27.11
C ARG A 50 -18.84 11.32 -26.26
N LEU A 51 -17.57 11.00 -26.53
CA LEU A 51 -16.82 10.03 -25.74
C LEU A 51 -16.68 10.48 -24.29
N ILE A 52 -16.28 11.74 -24.05
CA ILE A 52 -16.16 12.34 -22.72
C ILE A 52 -17.51 12.34 -22.00
N THR A 53 -18.59 12.65 -22.71
CA THR A 53 -19.94 12.69 -22.14
C THR A 53 -20.46 11.28 -21.81
N SER A 54 -20.27 10.31 -22.71
CA SER A 54 -20.71 8.92 -22.50
C SER A 54 -19.92 8.19 -21.42
N GLY A 55 -18.61 8.45 -21.30
CA GLY A 55 -17.71 7.76 -20.35
C GLY A 55 -18.01 8.07 -18.89
N GLY A 56 -18.64 9.22 -18.60
CA GLY A 56 -19.09 9.58 -17.25
C GLY A 56 -20.46 9.03 -16.87
N SER A 57 -21.29 8.64 -17.85
CA SER A 57 -22.70 8.34 -17.61
C SER A 57 -22.93 7.16 -16.66
N GLU A 58 -22.11 6.12 -16.73
CA GLU A 58 -22.21 4.94 -15.84
C GLU A 58 -21.86 5.26 -14.38
N VAL A 59 -20.90 6.15 -14.17
CA VAL A 59 -20.53 6.60 -12.82
C VAL A 59 -21.61 7.52 -12.25
N TYR A 60 -22.13 8.43 -13.08
CA TYR A 60 -23.22 9.31 -12.70
C TYR A 60 -24.53 8.56 -12.42
N THR A 61 -24.84 7.47 -13.13
CA THR A 61 -26.02 6.65 -12.82
C THR A 61 -25.87 5.96 -11.46
N LEU A 62 -24.68 5.45 -11.13
CA LEU A 62 -24.40 4.88 -9.81
C LEU A 62 -24.51 5.94 -8.70
N PHE A 63 -23.98 7.15 -8.92
CA PHE A 63 -24.14 8.24 -7.94
C PHE A 63 -25.58 8.73 -7.83
N SER A 64 -26.35 8.76 -8.92
CA SER A 64 -27.75 9.16 -8.89
C SER A 64 -28.62 8.22 -8.05
N ALA A 65 -28.23 6.94 -7.91
CA ALA A 65 -28.88 6.01 -7.00
C ALA A 65 -28.60 6.31 -5.51
N LEU A 66 -27.57 7.11 -5.22
CA LEU A 66 -27.17 7.56 -3.88
C LEU A 66 -27.64 8.99 -3.59
N ASP A 67 -28.20 9.68 -4.59
CA ASP A 67 -28.69 11.05 -4.43
C ASP A 67 -29.94 11.05 -3.54
N PRO A 68 -30.08 12.00 -2.60
CA PRO A 68 -31.30 12.11 -1.80
C PRO A 68 -32.52 12.34 -2.70
N ALA A 69 -33.67 11.82 -2.29
CA ALA A 69 -34.90 12.04 -3.05
C ALA A 69 -35.19 13.55 -3.19
N PRO A 70 -35.82 14.00 -4.29
CA PRO A 70 -36.14 15.42 -4.47
C PRO A 70 -37.02 15.92 -3.30
N GLY A 71 -36.46 16.81 -2.46
CA GLY A 71 -37.13 17.35 -1.28
C GLY A 71 -36.71 16.72 0.05
N GLU A 72 -35.88 15.68 0.04
CA GLU A 72 -35.25 15.13 1.23
C GLU A 72 -34.03 15.97 1.61
N VAL A 73 -34.19 16.86 2.58
CA VAL A 73 -33.08 17.63 3.15
C VAL A 73 -32.39 16.74 4.18
N PRO A 74 -31.12 16.33 3.97
CA PRO A 74 -30.41 15.53 4.95
C PRO A 74 -30.35 16.30 6.28
N ASP A 75 -30.74 15.66 7.39
CA ASP A 75 -30.66 16.29 8.72
C ASP A 75 -29.18 16.45 9.13
N PRO A 76 -28.65 17.69 9.10
CA PRO A 76 -27.23 17.93 9.34
C PRO A 76 -26.86 17.66 10.80
N VAL A 77 -27.80 17.78 11.74
CA VAL A 77 -27.57 17.58 13.18
C VAL A 77 -27.38 16.10 13.46
N THR A 78 -28.26 15.26 12.93
CA THR A 78 -28.16 13.80 13.07
C THR A 78 -26.96 13.25 12.31
N ALA A 79 -26.66 13.77 11.11
CA ALA A 79 -25.47 13.38 10.35
C ALA A 79 -24.16 13.69 11.09
N LEU A 80 -24.05 14.89 11.68
CA LEU A 80 -22.88 15.30 12.46
C LEU A 80 -22.73 14.48 13.74
N ALA A 81 -23.83 14.19 14.43
CA ALA A 81 -23.82 13.31 15.61
C ALA A 81 -23.28 11.91 15.27
N LYS A 82 -23.75 11.30 14.17
CA LYS A 82 -23.26 10.00 13.68
C LYS A 82 -21.79 10.02 13.27
N LEU A 83 -21.34 11.11 12.64
CA LEU A 83 -19.92 11.28 12.30
C LEU A 83 -19.05 11.36 13.57
N HIS A 84 -19.49 12.13 14.57
CA HIS A 84 -18.77 12.24 15.84
C HIS A 84 -18.70 10.92 16.60
N THR A 85 -19.75 10.10 16.57
CA THR A 85 -19.72 8.75 17.18
C THR A 85 -18.77 7.84 16.44
N HIS A 86 -18.80 7.82 15.10
CA HIS A 86 -17.86 7.04 14.30
C HIS A 86 -16.42 7.46 14.53
N LEU A 87 -16.10 8.75 14.54
CA LEU A 87 -14.75 9.23 14.80
C LEU A 87 -14.24 8.82 16.19
N ARG A 88 -15.10 8.78 17.21
CA ARG A 88 -14.76 8.31 18.56
C ARG A 88 -14.49 6.82 18.61
N GLU A 89 -15.28 6.01 17.90
CA GLU A 89 -15.08 4.56 17.79
C GLU A 89 -13.87 4.18 16.94
N THR A 90 -13.62 4.95 15.86
CA THR A 90 -12.48 4.77 14.96
C THR A 90 -11.28 5.62 15.36
N THR A 91 -11.09 5.96 16.64
CA THR A 91 -9.83 6.52 17.13
C THR A 91 -8.89 5.41 17.60
N PRO A 92 -8.13 4.71 16.74
CA PRO A 92 -6.88 4.10 17.18
C PRO A 92 -5.91 5.25 17.49
N LEU A 93 -5.11 5.07 18.54
CA LEU A 93 -3.97 5.91 18.91
C LEU A 93 -3.28 6.50 17.68
N LYS A 94 -3.17 7.84 17.65
CA LYS A 94 -2.34 8.61 16.71
C LYS A 94 -0.96 7.94 16.57
N LYS A 95 -0.77 7.12 15.54
CA LYS A 95 0.50 7.10 14.82
C LYS A 95 0.51 8.39 14.04
N SER A 96 1.40 9.29 14.44
CA SER A 96 1.81 10.45 13.68
C SER A 96 1.86 10.08 12.20
N ALA A 97 0.96 10.64 11.41
CA ALA A 97 1.09 10.61 9.96
C ALA A 97 2.52 11.09 9.64
N PRO A 98 3.28 10.37 8.79
CA PRO A 98 4.54 10.91 8.32
C PRO A 98 4.19 12.23 7.65
N VAL A 99 4.84 13.31 8.09
CA VAL A 99 4.90 14.56 7.33
C VAL A 99 5.25 14.14 5.91
N LEU A 100 4.29 14.28 4.99
CA LEU A 100 4.54 14.18 3.57
C LEU A 100 5.62 15.22 3.29
N LYS A 101 6.88 14.78 3.24
CA LYS A 101 7.96 15.59 2.70
C LYS A 101 7.48 15.99 1.32
N ALA A 102 7.32 17.30 1.12
CA ALA A 102 7.00 17.88 -0.17
C ALA A 102 7.84 17.16 -1.23
N LEU A 103 7.14 16.53 -2.19
CA LEU A 103 7.78 15.92 -3.34
C LEU A 103 8.70 16.99 -3.95
N PRO A 104 10.00 16.69 -4.20
CA PRO A 104 10.84 17.64 -4.88
C PRO A 104 10.17 17.95 -6.23
N ALA A 105 9.99 19.24 -6.52
CA ALA A 105 9.45 19.70 -7.78
C ALA A 105 10.19 18.98 -8.92
N GLU A 106 9.44 18.13 -9.63
CA GLU A 106 9.92 17.37 -10.79
C GLU A 106 10.59 18.35 -11.74
N LYS A 107 11.92 18.26 -11.87
CA LYS A 107 12.65 18.99 -12.90
C LYS A 107 12.10 18.51 -14.23
N LYS A 108 11.59 19.45 -15.05
CA LYS A 108 11.14 19.23 -16.43
C LYS A 108 12.25 18.56 -17.24
N SER A 109 12.27 17.23 -17.20
CA SER A 109 13.10 16.38 -18.04
C SER A 109 12.58 16.54 -19.46
N SER A 110 13.45 16.96 -20.36
CA SER A 110 13.08 17.30 -21.73
C SER A 110 12.40 16.12 -22.41
N PHE A 111 11.16 16.36 -22.84
CA PHE A 111 10.22 15.41 -23.45
C PHE A 111 10.86 14.56 -24.56
N VAL A 112 11.83 15.15 -25.28
CA VAL A 112 12.62 14.52 -26.35
C VAL A 112 13.37 13.26 -25.87
N TRP A 113 13.94 13.26 -24.66
CA TRP A 113 14.69 12.12 -24.12
C TRP A 113 13.79 10.95 -23.71
N ARG A 114 12.52 11.23 -23.38
CA ARG A 114 11.53 10.20 -23.02
C ARG A 114 10.99 9.51 -24.27
N GLN A 115 10.78 10.28 -25.35
CA GLN A 115 10.30 9.76 -26.63
C GLN A 115 11.36 8.92 -27.34
N LEU A 116 12.63 9.34 -27.29
CA LEU A 116 13.74 8.56 -27.85
C LEU A 116 13.89 7.20 -27.13
N ARG A 117 13.80 7.19 -25.79
CA ARG A 117 13.81 5.92 -25.03
C ARG A 117 12.63 5.01 -25.38
N ARG A 118 11.43 5.56 -25.61
CA ARG A 118 10.23 4.77 -25.93
C ARG A 118 10.36 4.04 -27.27
N ASN A 119 10.91 4.71 -28.29
CA ASN A 119 11.15 4.09 -29.60
C ASN A 119 12.24 3.02 -29.55
N TRP A 120 13.30 3.24 -28.77
CA TRP A 120 14.34 2.24 -28.58
C TRP A 120 13.85 1.01 -27.79
N VAL A 121 13.00 1.20 -26.78
CA VAL A 121 12.39 0.09 -26.05
C VAL A 121 11.45 -0.73 -26.94
N ALA A 122 10.67 -0.08 -27.81
CA ALA A 122 9.81 -0.77 -28.77
C ALA A 122 10.61 -1.59 -29.79
N ALA A 123 11.70 -1.04 -30.32
CA ALA A 123 12.59 -1.74 -31.25
C ALA A 123 13.27 -2.95 -30.58
N VAL A 124 13.75 -2.80 -29.34
CA VAL A 124 14.33 -3.90 -28.57
C VAL A 124 13.29 -4.97 -28.26
N ALA A 125 12.07 -4.60 -27.88
CA ALA A 125 10.99 -5.55 -27.61
C ALA A 125 10.62 -6.34 -28.87
N ALA A 126 10.52 -5.69 -30.03
CA ALA A 126 10.26 -6.35 -31.30
C ALA A 126 11.40 -7.33 -31.68
N ALA A 127 12.66 -6.93 -31.48
CA ALA A 127 13.81 -7.80 -31.72
C ALA A 127 13.84 -9.02 -30.79
N ILE A 128 13.49 -8.86 -29.51
CA ILE A 128 13.39 -9.96 -28.54
C ILE A 128 12.26 -10.92 -28.92
N LEU A 129 11.08 -10.40 -29.29
CA LEU A 129 9.96 -11.23 -29.75
C LEU A 129 10.31 -12.01 -31.01
N LEU A 130 10.98 -11.37 -31.96
CA LEU A 130 11.44 -12.04 -33.18
C LEU A 130 12.47 -13.13 -32.84
N ALA A 131 13.39 -12.86 -31.92
CA ALA A 131 14.34 -13.86 -31.43
C ALA A 131 13.62 -15.04 -30.75
N LEU A 132 12.64 -14.79 -29.86
CA LEU A 132 11.88 -15.85 -29.20
C LEU A 132 11.08 -16.73 -30.19
N VAL A 133 10.61 -16.17 -31.30
CA VAL A 133 9.87 -16.92 -32.33
C VAL A 133 10.80 -17.77 -33.20
N ILE A 134 12.06 -17.34 -33.40
CA ILE A 134 13.05 -18.08 -34.21
C ILE A 134 13.74 -19.19 -33.40
N LEU A 135 13.82 -19.07 -32.07
CA LEU A 135 14.44 -20.10 -31.23
C LEU A 135 13.50 -21.33 -31.05
N PRO A 136 13.91 -22.54 -31.47
CA PRO A 136 13.04 -23.73 -31.50
C PRO A 136 12.66 -24.29 -30.11
N ASN A 137 13.22 -23.75 -29.01
CA ASN A 137 13.08 -24.27 -27.64
C ASN A 137 12.45 -23.27 -26.65
N ALA A 138 11.60 -22.34 -27.11
CA ALA A 138 10.91 -21.39 -26.23
C ALA A 138 10.00 -22.07 -25.17
N SER A 139 9.50 -23.27 -25.46
CA SER A 139 8.70 -24.08 -24.54
C SER A 139 9.47 -24.51 -23.28
N ALA A 140 10.77 -24.79 -23.38
CA ALA A 140 11.59 -25.18 -22.23
C ALA A 140 11.76 -24.03 -21.21
N LEU A 141 11.77 -22.78 -21.70
CA LEU A 141 11.83 -21.58 -20.84
C LEU A 141 10.47 -21.30 -20.17
N ALA A 142 9.37 -21.59 -20.86
CA ALA A 142 8.03 -21.47 -20.28
C ALA A 142 7.81 -22.49 -19.14
N ASP A 143 8.31 -23.72 -19.29
CA ASP A 143 8.24 -24.73 -18.22
C ASP A 143 9.04 -24.33 -16.98
N GLN A 144 10.23 -23.73 -17.15
CA GLN A 144 11.01 -23.19 -16.04
C GLN A 144 10.29 -22.03 -15.34
N PHE A 145 9.64 -21.15 -16.10
CA PHE A 145 8.84 -20.05 -15.55
C PHE A 145 7.61 -20.56 -14.79
N LEU A 146 6.89 -21.55 -15.34
CA LEU A 146 5.76 -22.18 -14.66
C LEU A 146 6.17 -22.94 -13.40
N SER A 147 7.42 -23.42 -13.32
CA SER A 147 7.94 -24.04 -12.10
C SER A 147 8.04 -23.06 -10.92
N LEU A 148 8.19 -21.75 -11.19
CA LEU A 148 8.19 -20.70 -10.15
C LEU A 148 6.82 -20.51 -9.50
N PHE A 149 5.74 -20.92 -10.19
CA PHE A 149 4.37 -20.83 -9.69
C PHE A 149 3.83 -22.16 -9.15
N ARG A 150 4.61 -23.24 -9.18
CA ARG A 150 4.23 -24.47 -8.47
C ARG A 150 4.41 -24.26 -6.98
N VAL A 151 3.31 -24.36 -6.25
CA VAL A 151 3.30 -24.39 -4.78
C VAL A 151 4.17 -25.56 -4.32
N GLN A 152 5.33 -25.25 -3.75
CA GLN A 152 6.13 -26.23 -3.03
C GLN A 152 5.29 -26.74 -1.85
N GLN A 153 5.07 -28.04 -1.82
CA GLN A 153 4.25 -28.70 -0.82
C GLN A 153 4.86 -28.44 0.56
N PHE A 154 4.08 -27.85 1.46
CA PHE A 154 4.52 -27.56 2.82
C PHE A 154 4.76 -28.88 3.57
N GLN A 155 6.02 -29.18 3.92
CA GLN A 155 6.34 -30.25 4.86
C GLN A 155 6.07 -29.77 6.28
N PRO A 156 5.19 -30.45 7.06
CA PRO A 156 5.02 -30.14 8.46
C PRO A 156 6.29 -30.57 9.22
N VAL A 157 7.07 -29.59 9.67
CA VAL A 157 8.20 -29.82 10.57
C VAL A 157 7.63 -30.00 11.98
N ASN A 158 7.80 -31.19 12.54
CA ASN A 158 7.35 -31.50 13.89
C ASN A 158 8.36 -30.94 14.89
N ILE A 159 7.98 -29.93 15.67
CA ILE A 159 8.85 -29.30 16.67
C ILE A 159 8.65 -30.04 18.01
N ASP A 160 9.64 -30.79 18.48
CA ASP A 160 9.62 -31.40 19.82
C ASP A 160 10.06 -30.34 20.87
N PRO A 161 9.38 -30.22 22.03
CA PRO A 161 9.82 -29.35 23.12
C PRO A 161 11.28 -29.57 23.57
N ARG A 162 11.85 -30.77 23.38
CA ARG A 162 13.26 -31.07 23.66
C ARG A 162 14.21 -30.38 22.69
N ASP A 163 13.79 -30.15 21.44
CA ASP A 163 14.59 -29.44 20.44
C ASP A 163 14.74 -27.95 20.77
N LEU A 164 13.77 -27.36 21.47
CA LEU A 164 13.86 -25.98 21.96
C LEU A 164 14.92 -25.80 23.07
N SER A 165 15.25 -26.89 23.77
CA SER A 165 16.24 -26.89 24.84
C SER A 165 17.67 -27.00 24.29
N SER A 166 17.84 -27.69 23.16
CA SER A 166 19.12 -27.89 22.48
C SER A 166 19.41 -26.81 21.44
N HIS A 167 18.37 -26.25 20.80
CA HIS A 167 18.45 -25.16 19.84
C HIS A 167 17.64 -23.97 20.35
N PRO A 168 18.23 -23.07 21.15
CA PRO A 168 17.54 -21.87 21.59
C PRO A 168 17.07 -21.08 20.37
N LEU A 169 15.80 -20.67 20.41
CA LEU A 169 15.19 -19.82 19.39
C LEU A 169 16.06 -18.57 19.17
N PRO A 170 16.16 -18.07 17.92
CA PRO A 170 17.02 -16.93 17.64
C PRO A 170 16.64 -15.73 18.50
N GLY A 171 17.66 -15.14 19.13
CA GLY A 171 17.48 -13.91 19.88
C GLY A 171 17.36 -12.74 18.92
N ILE A 172 16.58 -11.72 19.28
CA ILE A 172 16.46 -10.49 18.47
C ILE A 172 17.82 -9.81 18.24
N GLN A 173 18.81 -10.04 19.12
CA GLN A 173 20.18 -9.56 18.97
C GLN A 173 20.96 -10.17 17.79
N ASP A 174 20.53 -11.33 17.29
CA ASP A 174 21.14 -12.01 16.15
C ASP A 174 20.77 -11.33 14.82
N PHE A 175 19.69 -10.52 14.81
CA PHE A 175 19.19 -9.86 13.60
C PHE A 175 19.48 -8.35 13.56
N GLY A 176 20.04 -7.78 14.62
CA GLY A 176 20.21 -6.34 14.70
C GLY A 176 20.83 -5.84 15.99
N THR A 177 20.72 -4.54 16.21
CA THR A 177 21.10 -3.87 17.46
C THR A 177 19.88 -3.19 18.02
N TRP A 178 19.73 -3.25 19.34
CA TRP A 178 18.74 -2.45 20.05
C TRP A 178 19.48 -1.35 20.81
N GLN A 179 18.88 -0.17 20.82
CA GLN A 179 19.35 0.99 21.55
C GLN A 179 18.19 1.45 22.41
N ALA A 180 18.36 1.36 23.73
CA ALA A 180 17.45 1.98 24.67
C ALA A 180 17.95 3.39 24.98
N THR A 181 17.05 4.37 24.98
CA THR A 181 17.35 5.66 25.60
C THR A 181 17.59 5.42 27.10
N ALA A 182 18.69 5.93 27.64
CA ALA A 182 19.02 5.78 29.07
C ALA A 182 17.84 6.25 29.93
N ASN A 183 17.52 5.48 30.99
CA ASN A 183 16.39 5.73 31.92
C ASN A 183 14.98 5.74 31.29
N SER A 184 14.82 5.30 30.04
CA SER A 184 13.49 5.24 29.39
C SER A 184 12.65 4.05 29.85
N LEU A 185 13.29 2.94 30.23
CA LEU A 185 12.62 1.78 30.81
C LEU A 185 12.76 1.84 32.33
N LYS A 186 11.64 2.03 33.03
CA LYS A 186 11.60 1.96 34.50
C LYS A 186 10.87 0.68 34.89
N LEU A 187 11.64 -0.30 35.35
CA LEU A 187 11.11 -1.51 35.97
C LEU A 187 10.67 -1.18 37.40
N GLN A 188 9.44 -1.53 37.74
CA GLN A 188 8.95 -1.57 39.11
C GLN A 188 8.64 -3.04 39.44
N ASP A 189 9.45 -3.64 40.30
CA ASP A 189 9.36 -5.04 40.71
C ASP A 189 8.69 -5.19 42.09
N ASN A 190 8.49 -6.45 42.53
CA ASN A 190 7.92 -6.80 43.83
C ASN A 190 6.56 -6.16 44.11
N LEU A 191 5.75 -6.00 43.07
CA LEU A 191 4.40 -5.44 43.20
C LEU A 191 3.40 -6.53 43.60
N THR A 192 2.37 -6.12 44.33
CA THR A 192 1.15 -6.93 44.49
C THR A 192 0.29 -6.83 43.23
N GLN A 193 -0.60 -7.79 43.01
CA GLN A 193 -1.56 -7.75 41.89
C GLN A 193 -2.36 -6.44 41.87
N ALA A 194 -2.84 -5.98 43.02
CA ALA A 194 -3.60 -4.74 43.13
C ALA A 194 -2.78 -3.49 42.76
N GLN A 195 -1.49 -3.47 43.10
CA GLN A 195 -0.58 -2.39 42.73
C GLN A 195 -0.26 -2.42 41.23
N ALA A 196 0.03 -3.59 40.68
CA ALA A 196 0.26 -3.77 39.24
C ALA A 196 -0.98 -3.36 38.43
N GLN A 197 -2.17 -3.76 38.87
CA GLN A 197 -3.45 -3.45 38.22
C GLN A 197 -3.73 -1.94 38.11
N ARG A 198 -3.22 -1.13 39.05
CA ARG A 198 -3.35 0.34 39.00
C ARG A 198 -2.38 0.99 38.02
N LEU A 199 -1.31 0.30 37.63
CA LEU A 199 -0.26 0.83 36.76
C LEU A 199 -0.48 0.47 35.29
N VAL A 200 -1.41 -0.44 34.99
CA VAL A 200 -1.74 -0.89 33.64
C VAL A 200 -3.20 -0.60 33.31
N THR A 201 -3.52 -0.39 32.03
CA THR A 201 -4.87 -0.07 31.55
C THR A 201 -5.67 -1.31 31.14
N PHE A 202 -5.17 -2.51 31.42
CA PHE A 202 -5.80 -3.79 31.09
C PHE A 202 -5.95 -4.67 32.33
N PRO A 203 -6.94 -5.57 32.38
CA PRO A 203 -7.10 -6.49 33.50
C PRO A 203 -5.99 -7.54 33.53
N ILE A 204 -5.45 -7.81 34.71
CA ILE A 204 -4.45 -8.87 34.92
C ILE A 204 -5.19 -10.20 35.16
N ALA A 205 -5.12 -11.10 34.19
CA ALA A 205 -5.67 -12.46 34.30
C ALA A 205 -4.66 -13.41 34.95
N LEU A 206 -5.12 -14.24 35.89
CA LEU A 206 -4.32 -15.29 36.53
C LEU A 206 -4.90 -16.67 36.17
N PRO A 207 -4.06 -17.66 35.83
CA PRO A 207 -4.53 -19.02 35.62
C PRO A 207 -5.05 -19.62 36.94
N ALA A 208 -6.24 -20.21 36.92
CA ALA A 208 -6.86 -20.82 38.10
C ALA A 208 -6.16 -22.12 38.55
N HIS A 209 -5.50 -22.81 37.61
CA HIS A 209 -4.80 -24.07 37.86
C HIS A 209 -3.41 -24.03 37.23
N LEU A 210 -2.39 -24.32 38.03
CA LEU A 210 -1.01 -24.50 37.58
C LEU A 210 -0.68 -26.00 37.58
N PRO A 211 -0.05 -26.53 36.51
CA PRO A 211 0.52 -27.87 36.49
C PRO A 211 1.44 -28.14 37.69
N GLN A 212 1.51 -29.40 38.12
CA GLN A 212 2.40 -29.80 39.21
C GLN A 212 3.86 -29.49 38.86
N GLY A 213 4.59 -28.88 39.81
CA GLY A 213 5.99 -28.49 39.66
C GLY A 213 6.24 -26.99 39.35
N LEU A 214 5.18 -26.18 39.18
CA LEU A 214 5.30 -24.73 39.02
C LEU A 214 5.04 -23.98 40.34
N VAL A 215 5.67 -22.81 40.49
CA VAL A 215 5.57 -21.98 41.70
C VAL A 215 4.17 -21.37 41.81
N HIS A 216 3.49 -21.60 42.93
CA HIS A 216 2.12 -21.14 43.18
C HIS A 216 2.00 -19.66 43.63
N HIS A 217 3.12 -18.97 43.81
CA HIS A 217 3.14 -17.56 44.23
C HIS A 217 3.48 -16.65 43.04
N PRO A 218 2.49 -15.97 42.43
CA PRO A 218 2.76 -15.05 41.34
C PRO A 218 3.51 -13.82 41.86
N SER A 219 4.57 -13.42 41.15
CA SER A 219 5.21 -12.12 41.34
C SER A 219 4.80 -11.17 40.21
N PHE A 220 4.64 -9.90 40.54
CA PHE A 220 4.25 -8.88 39.56
C PHE A 220 5.34 -7.84 39.43
N ALA A 221 5.64 -7.48 38.18
CA ALA A 221 6.50 -6.37 37.84
C ALA A 221 5.89 -5.60 36.67
N VAL A 222 6.02 -4.27 36.70
CA VAL A 222 5.53 -3.39 35.64
C VAL A 222 6.71 -2.64 35.05
N VAL A 223 6.86 -2.74 33.73
CA VAL A 223 7.81 -1.93 32.96
C VAL A 223 7.06 -0.74 32.41
N LYS A 224 7.38 0.46 32.88
CA LYS A 224 6.85 1.69 32.28
C LYS A 224 7.52 1.89 30.92
N GLY A 225 6.69 2.18 29.92
CA GLY A 225 7.10 2.29 28.53
C GLY A 225 8.25 3.27 28.32
N GLY A 226 9.13 2.92 27.38
CA GLY A 226 10.28 3.70 26.97
C GLY A 226 10.45 3.64 25.45
N GLN A 227 11.41 4.40 24.93
CA GLN A 227 11.76 4.36 23.52
C GLN A 227 12.88 3.34 23.32
N LEU A 228 12.57 2.33 22.50
CA LEU A 228 13.51 1.32 22.02
C LEU A 228 13.63 1.46 20.52
N THR A 229 14.85 1.68 20.05
CA THR A 229 15.15 1.66 18.61
C THR A 229 15.81 0.33 18.29
N PHE A 230 15.17 -0.45 17.43
CA PHE A 230 15.78 -1.63 16.83
C PHE A 230 16.26 -1.30 15.42
N THR A 231 17.53 -1.55 15.16
CA THR A 231 18.14 -1.38 13.84
C THR A 231 18.50 -2.76 13.31
N PHE A 232 17.81 -3.16 12.25
CA PHE A 232 18.09 -4.40 11.54
C PHE A 232 19.51 -4.38 10.94
N SER A 233 20.18 -5.52 10.97
CA SER A 233 21.50 -5.72 10.35
C SER A 233 21.50 -6.99 9.50
N ALA A 234 21.59 -6.79 8.18
CA ALA A 234 21.75 -7.89 7.23
C ALA A 234 23.02 -8.70 7.52
N ALA A 235 24.12 -8.03 7.90
CA ALA A 235 25.37 -8.70 8.24
C ALA A 235 25.24 -9.64 9.45
N LYS A 236 24.54 -9.19 10.51
CA LYS A 236 24.30 -10.06 11.68
C LYS A 236 23.38 -11.23 11.35
N THR A 237 22.32 -10.96 10.58
CA THR A 237 21.40 -11.99 10.11
C THR A 237 22.13 -13.04 9.29
N HIS A 238 22.97 -12.62 8.34
CA HIS A 238 23.80 -13.52 7.56
C HIS A 238 24.79 -14.30 8.46
N ALA A 239 25.44 -13.66 9.43
CA ALA A 239 26.32 -14.35 10.37
C ALA A 239 25.56 -15.40 11.21
N TYR A 240 24.33 -15.12 11.62
CA TYR A 240 23.44 -16.09 12.26
C TYR A 240 23.14 -17.25 11.31
N LEU A 241 22.77 -16.99 10.06
CA LEU A 241 22.48 -18.03 9.07
C LEU A 241 23.71 -18.91 8.80
N VAL A 242 24.90 -18.33 8.63
CA VAL A 242 26.17 -19.06 8.50
C VAL A 242 26.42 -19.95 9.71
N ARG A 243 26.27 -19.41 10.93
CA ARG A 243 26.46 -20.17 12.19
C ARG A 243 25.52 -21.37 12.31
N ASN A 244 24.33 -21.28 11.72
CA ASN A 244 23.31 -22.33 11.74
C ASN A 244 23.27 -23.16 10.44
N GLY A 245 24.30 -23.08 9.58
CA GLY A 245 24.41 -23.93 8.39
C GLY A 245 23.61 -23.47 7.16
N HIS A 246 23.08 -22.26 7.18
CA HIS A 246 22.27 -21.64 6.11
C HIS A 246 23.01 -20.48 5.38
N GLY A 247 24.34 -20.50 5.38
CA GLY A 247 25.16 -19.42 4.81
C GLY A 247 25.06 -19.21 3.30
N ASN A 248 24.27 -20.04 2.60
CA ASN A 248 23.97 -19.91 1.18
C ASN A 248 22.70 -19.08 0.88
N MET A 249 21.98 -18.63 1.91
CA MET A 249 20.81 -17.77 1.77
C MET A 249 21.27 -16.30 1.74
N SER A 250 21.33 -15.73 0.53
CA SER A 250 21.63 -14.31 0.27
C SER A 250 20.38 -13.45 0.28
#